data_AF-A0A829QDI9-F1
#
_entry.id   AF-A0A829QDI9-F1
#
_cell.length_a   1.000
_cell.length_b   1.000
_cell.length_c   1.000
_cell.angle_alpha   90.00
_cell.angle_beta   90.00
_cell.angle_gamma   90.00
#
_symmetry.space_group_name_H-M   'P 1'
#
loop_
_entity.id
_entity.type
_entity.pdbx_description
1 polymer ?
#
loop_
_entity_poly.entity_id
_entity_poly.type
_entity_poly.pdbx_seq_one_letter_code
_entity_poly.pdbx_strand_id
1 'polypeptide(L)'
;MPGSDPHESSGIPNYAFYLAATKHGSYSWQGVGTVWYEALTSPKARPNMKMKAFANLTREISAANTATESVHKAIDDAWTAVGL
;
A
#
# COMPACT_ATOMS: atom_id res chain seq x y z
N MET A 1 9.15 -6.42 -12.76
CA MET A 1 9.60 -7.33 -13.84
C MET A 1 10.14 -8.60 -13.17
N PRO A 2 9.93 -9.82 -13.70
CA PRO A 2 10.61 -10.99 -13.15
C PRO A 2 12.12 -10.76 -13.15
N GLY A 3 12.77 -10.87 -11.99
CA GLY A 3 14.23 -10.72 -11.86
C GLY A 3 14.78 -9.29 -11.74
N SER A 4 13.93 -8.26 -11.57
CA SER A 4 14.43 -6.90 -11.29
C SER A 4 15.03 -6.81 -9.87
N ASP A 5 16.12 -6.05 -9.73
CA ASP A 5 16.75 -5.77 -8.45
C ASP A 5 15.72 -5.14 -7.47
N PRO A 6 15.62 -5.62 -6.21
CA PRO A 6 14.79 -4.98 -5.19
C PRO A 6 15.07 -3.48 -5.01
N HIS A 7 16.31 -3.03 -5.17
CA HIS A 7 16.69 -1.63 -5.07
C HIS A 7 16.09 -0.80 -6.21
N GLU A 8 16.07 -1.31 -7.44
CA GLU A 8 15.44 -0.64 -8.59
C GLU A 8 13.91 -0.65 -8.50
N SER A 9 13.35 -1.79 -8.10
CA SER A 9 11.91 -2.01 -8.11
C SER A 9 11.18 -1.44 -6.88
N SER A 10 11.92 -1.07 -5.83
CA SER A 10 11.38 -0.43 -4.62
C SER A 10 10.76 0.94 -4.86
N GLY A 11 11.12 1.64 -5.94
CA GLY A 11 10.58 2.96 -6.26
C GLY A 11 9.07 2.96 -6.47
N ILE A 12 8.50 1.88 -7.03
CA ILE A 12 7.07 1.74 -7.29
C ILE A 12 6.24 1.74 -5.99
N PRO A 13 6.47 0.82 -5.03
CA PRO A 13 5.72 0.82 -3.77
C PRO A 13 6.02 2.05 -2.90
N ASN A 14 7.25 2.60 -2.96
CA ASN A 14 7.58 3.82 -2.23
C ASN A 14 6.79 5.03 -2.75
N TYR A 15 6.67 5.17 -4.08
CA TYR A 15 5.91 6.26 -4.67
C TYR A 15 4.39 6.09 -4.43
N ALA A 16 3.87 4.86 -4.46
CA ALA A 16 2.49 4.59 -4.07
C ALA A 16 2.21 5.00 -2.61
N PHE A 17 3.10 4.67 -1.67
CA PHE A 17 2.95 5.11 -0.28
C PHE A 17 2.96 6.64 -0.16
N TYR A 18 3.90 7.31 -0.85
CA TYR A 18 3.97 8.77 -0.89
C TYR A 18 2.68 9.41 -1.39
N LEU A 19 2.12 8.92 -2.51
CA LEU A 19 0.87 9.43 -3.07
C LEU A 19 -0.31 9.22 -2.12
N ALA A 20 -0.42 8.03 -1.51
CA ALA A 20 -1.48 7.72 -0.56
C ALA A 20 -1.41 8.63 0.68
N ALA A 21 -0.23 8.78 1.28
CA ALA A 21 -0.03 9.61 2.46
C ALA A 21 -0.30 11.10 2.16
N THR A 22 0.20 11.60 1.02
CA THR A 22 -0.02 12.98 0.58
C THR A 22 -1.49 13.26 0.33
N LYS A 23 -2.21 12.32 -0.30
CA LYS A 23 -3.64 12.45 -0.57
C LYS A 23 -4.50 12.38 0.68
N HIS A 24 -4.13 11.54 1.65
CA HIS A 24 -4.86 11.44 2.92
C HIS A 24 -4.72 12.72 3.76
N GLY A 25 -3.56 13.40 3.70
CA GLY A 25 -3.36 14.73 4.28
C GLY A 25 -3.20 14.78 5.81
N SER A 26 -3.21 13.63 6.49
CA SER A 26 -2.85 13.50 7.91
C SER A 26 -1.38 13.12 8.08
N TYR A 27 -0.93 12.94 9.32
CA TYR A 27 0.34 12.31 9.61
C TYR A 27 0.43 10.95 8.91
N SER A 28 1.52 10.71 8.16
CA SER A 28 1.64 9.52 7.31
C SER A 28 1.57 8.19 8.07
N TRP A 29 1.96 8.20 9.36
CA TRP A 29 1.85 7.04 10.24
C TRP A 29 0.43 6.78 10.76
N GLN A 30 -0.49 7.76 10.63
CA GLN A 30 -1.89 7.62 10.97
C GLN A 30 -2.70 7.27 9.70
N GLY A 31 -3.49 6.19 9.77
CA GLY A 31 -4.29 5.74 8.63
C GLY A 31 -3.47 4.96 7.61
N VAL A 32 -2.82 5.64 6.65
CA VAL A 32 -2.08 4.98 5.55
C VAL A 32 -0.93 4.13 6.08
N GLY A 33 -0.11 4.69 6.97
CA GLY A 33 1.00 3.95 7.62
C GLY A 33 0.53 2.77 8.46
N THR A 34 -0.61 2.89 9.14
CA THR A 34 -1.24 1.79 9.88
C THR A 34 -1.61 0.64 8.95
N VAL A 35 -2.27 0.93 7.82
CA VAL A 35 -2.62 -0.09 6.82
C VAL A 35 -1.38 -0.75 6.21
N TRP A 36 -0.35 0.03 5.90
CA TRP A 36 0.92 -0.51 5.38
C TRP A 36 1.58 -1.46 6.37
N TYR A 37 1.62 -1.07 7.64
CA TYR A 37 2.19 -1.87 8.72
C TYR A 37 1.40 -3.15 8.96
N GLU A 38 0.07 -3.07 8.97
CA GLU A 38 -0.81 -4.24 9.08
C GLU A 38 -0.63 -5.19 7.89
N ALA A 39 -0.47 -4.67 6.67
CA ALA A 39 -0.20 -5.51 5.50
C ALA A 39 1.15 -6.24 5.61
N LEU A 40 2.20 -5.57 6.11
CA LEU A 40 3.52 -6.17 6.30
C LEU A 40 3.56 -7.22 7.42
N THR A 41 2.80 -7.01 8.49
CA THR A 41 2.76 -7.90 9.66
C THR A 41 1.63 -8.93 9.61
N SER A 42 0.79 -8.87 8.56
CA SER A 42 -0.33 -9.77 8.36
C SER A 42 0.11 -11.24 8.25
N PRO A 43 -0.67 -12.18 8.79
CA PRO A 43 -0.51 -13.61 8.50
C PRO A 43 -0.65 -13.96 7.01
N LYS A 44 -1.13 -13.04 6.16
CA LYS A 44 -1.19 -13.18 4.71
C LYS A 44 0.12 -12.77 4.01
N ALA A 45 1.02 -12.03 4.67
CA ALA A 45 2.32 -11.67 4.13
C ALA A 45 3.21 -12.91 3.92
N ARG A 46 3.99 -12.93 2.84
CA ARG A 46 4.89 -14.04 2.48
C ARG A 46 6.24 -13.48 2.02
N PRO A 47 7.38 -14.16 2.27
CA PRO A 47 8.69 -13.67 1.85
C PRO A 47 8.83 -13.40 0.34
N ASN A 48 8.06 -14.10 -0.49
CA ASN A 48 8.07 -13.97 -1.95
C ASN A 48 6.84 -13.22 -2.50
N MET A 49 6.10 -12.50 -1.65
CA MET A 49 4.92 -11.73 -2.04
C MET A 49 5.26 -10.72 -3.13
N LYS A 50 4.45 -10.68 -4.18
CA LYS A 50 4.62 -9.75 -5.29
C LYS A 50 3.90 -8.44 -5.01
N MET A 51 4.38 -7.35 -5.60
CA MET A 51 3.80 -6.00 -5.49
C MET A 51 2.28 -5.98 -5.65
N LYS A 52 1.73 -6.63 -6.70
CA LYS A 52 0.28 -6.72 -6.92
C LYS A 52 -0.47 -7.38 -5.77
N ALA A 53 0.10 -8.42 -5.17
CA ALA A 53 -0.51 -9.10 -4.03
C ALA A 53 -0.45 -8.21 -2.77
N PHE A 54 0.64 -7.48 -2.56
CA PHE A 54 0.76 -6.51 -1.47
C PHE A 54 -0.23 -5.34 -1.64
N ALA A 55 -0.35 -4.78 -2.85
CA ALA A 55 -1.32 -3.74 -3.17
C ALA A 55 -2.76 -4.19 -2.85
N ASN A 56 -3.14 -5.39 -3.30
CA ASN A 56 -4.44 -5.96 -2.98
C ASN A 56 -4.66 -6.18 -1.47
N LEU A 57 -3.63 -6.60 -0.73
CA LEU A 57 -3.73 -6.75 0.71
C LEU A 57 -3.97 -5.41 1.43
N THR A 58 -3.29 -4.34 1.01
CA THR A 58 -3.55 -2.99 1.58
C THR A 58 -4.96 -2.48 1.26
N ARG A 59 -5.49 -2.77 0.07
CA ARG A 59 -6.89 -2.47 -0.30
C ARG A 59 -7.86 -3.24 0.57
N GLU A 60 -7.62 -4.53 0.78
CA GLU A 60 -8.47 -5.40 1.62
C GLU A 60 -8.52 -4.89 3.07
N ILE A 61 -7.35 -4.61 3.67
CA ILE A 61 -7.24 -4.15 5.05
C ILE A 61 -7.94 -2.80 5.23
N SER A 62 -7.69 -1.83 4.33
CA SER A 62 -8.31 -0.51 4.41
C SER A 62 -9.82 -0.52 4.15
N ALA A 63 -10.33 -1.49 3.39
CA ALA A 63 -11.77 -1.64 3.13
C ALA A 63 -12.52 -2.30 4.31
N ALA A 64 -11.83 -3.04 5.17
CA ALA A 64 -12.44 -3.76 6.29
C ALA A 64 -12.99 -2.84 7.40
N ASN A 65 -12.59 -1.57 7.41
CA ASN A 65 -13.04 -0.57 8.38
C ASN A 65 -13.71 0.62 7.66
N THR A 66 -15.00 0.83 7.92
CA THR A 66 -15.75 1.95 7.30
C THR A 66 -15.25 3.33 7.76
N ALA A 67 -14.62 3.42 8.94
CA ALA A 67 -14.00 4.66 9.39
C ALA A 67 -12.73 5.03 8.57
N THR A 68 -12.23 4.13 7.74
CA THR A 68 -11.06 4.33 6.89
C THR A 68 -11.40 4.51 5.41
N GLU A 69 -12.63 4.90 5.06
CA GLU A 69 -13.04 5.10 3.65
C GLU A 69 -12.11 6.07 2.90
N SER A 70 -11.73 7.19 3.52
CA SER A 70 -10.79 8.16 2.93
C SER A 70 -9.38 7.59 2.75
N VAL A 71 -8.93 6.73 3.68
CA VAL A 71 -7.66 6.02 3.58
C VAL A 71 -7.74 4.99 2.46
N HIS A 72 -8.79 4.18 2.41
CA HIS A 72 -9.00 3.19 1.36
C HIS A 72 -8.95 3.83 -0.03
N LYS A 73 -9.69 4.92 -0.23
CA LYS A 73 -9.65 5.68 -1.48
C LYS A 73 -8.24 6.19 -1.82
N ALA A 74 -7.53 6.73 -0.85
CA ALA A 74 -6.16 7.22 -1.06
C ALA A 74 -5.20 6.08 -1.47
N ILE A 75 -5.33 4.91 -0.86
CA ILE A 75 -4.54 3.71 -1.16
C ILE A 75 -4.86 3.18 -2.56
N ASP A 76 -6.15 3.06 -2.89
CA ASP A 76 -6.57 2.54 -4.19
C ASP A 76 -6.14 3.45 -5.35
N ASP A 77 -6.33 4.76 -5.20
CA ASP A 77 -5.92 5.74 -6.20
C ASP A 77 -4.38 5.75 -6.37
N ALA A 78 -3.62 5.56 -5.28
CA ALA A 78 -2.16 5.56 -5.32
C ALA A 78 -1.57 4.32 -6.00
N TRP A 79 -2.11 3.13 -5.74
CA TRP A 79 -1.69 1.92 -6.46
C TRP A 79 -2.04 2.00 -7.95
N THR A 80 -3.24 2.51 -8.27
CA THR A 80 -3.67 2.74 -9.65
C THR A 80 -2.72 3.68 -10.39
N ALA A 81 -2.26 4.75 -9.73
CA ALA A 81 -1.33 5.72 -10.31
C ALA A 81 0.04 5.13 -10.67
N VAL A 82 0.46 4.03 -10.02
CA VAL A 82 1.71 3.32 -10.33
C VAL A 82 1.48 2.04 -11.14
N GLY A 83 0.26 1.81 -11.62
CA GLY A 83 -0.11 0.69 -12.49
C GLY A 83 -0.39 -0.63 -11.76
N LEU A 84 -0.78 -0.60 -10.48
CA LEU A 84 -1.06 -1.77 -9.63
C LEU A 84 -2.46 -1.78 -9.03
#